data_AF-A0A444MPA0-F1
#
_entry.id   AF-A0A444MPA0-F1
#
_cell.length_a   1.000
_cell.length_b   1.000
_cell.length_c   1.000
_cell.angle_alpha   90.00
_cell.angle_beta   90.00
_cell.angle_gamma   90.00
#
_symmetry.space_group_name_H-M   'P 1'
#
loop_
_entity.id
_entity.type
_entity.pdbx_description
1 polymer ?
#
loop_
_entity_poly.entity_id
_entity_poly.type
_entity_poly.pdbx_seq_one_letter_code
_entity_poly.pdbx_strand_id
1 'polypeptide(L)' 'MKLNWFTRKGIVYLPASIIGWLIFAAALLYAVYAFIDIDSRSHLVSDMLINFVFNFLLIGLAYTIVAYFTEKKPAGPLSL' A
#
# COMPACT_ATOMS: atom_id res chain seq x y z
N MET A 1 9.65 -12.68 15.90
CA MET A 1 10.69 -12.12 15.01
C MET A 1 10.42 -10.64 14.80
N LYS A 2 11.42 -9.74 14.94
CA LYS A 2 11.28 -8.33 14.57
C LYS A 2 11.34 -8.23 13.04
N LEU A 3 10.18 -8.20 12.39
CA LEU A 3 10.10 -7.95 10.95
C LEU A 3 10.24 -6.45 10.75
N ASN A 4 11.42 -5.98 10.32
CA ASN A 4 11.68 -4.56 10.04
C ASN A 4 11.38 -4.27 8.57
N TRP A 5 10.22 -4.69 8.07
CA TRP A 5 9.94 -4.59 6.63
C TRP A 5 9.49 -3.21 6.21
N PHE A 6 8.75 -2.54 7.10
CA PHE A 6 8.27 -1.18 6.91
C PHE A 6 8.64 -0.29 8.11
N THR A 7 8.81 1.00 7.82
CA THR A 7 8.93 2.05 8.82
C THR A 7 7.74 2.98 8.71
N ARG A 8 7.02 3.18 9.81
CA ARG A 8 5.91 4.12 9.87
C ARG A 8 6.42 5.55 10.01
N LYS A 9 6.01 6.41 9.07
CA LYS A 9 6.15 7.87 9.12
C LYS A 9 4.76 8.50 9.18
N GLY A 10 4.24 8.67 10.39
CA GLY A 10 2.89 9.21 10.61
C GLY A 10 1.81 8.21 10.18
N ILE A 11 1.03 8.56 9.16
CA ILE A 11 -0.01 7.69 8.58
C ILE A 11 0.51 6.81 7.43
N VAL A 12 1.71 7.11 6.91
CA VAL A 12 2.29 6.41 5.75
C VAL A 12 3.34 5.40 6.20
N TYR A 13 3.41 4.27 5.51
CA TYR A 13 4.42 3.22 5.72
C TYR A 13 5.40 3.21 4.57
N LEU A 14 6.68 3.44 4.87
CA LEU A 14 7.76 3.38 3.89
C LEU A 14 8.44 2.02 3.93
N PRO A 15 8.75 1.41 2.77
CA PRO A 15 9.51 0.18 2.71
C PRO A 15 10.92 0.39 3.27
N ALA A 16 11.34 -0.48 4.19
CA ALA A 16 12.63 -0.41 4.87
C ALA A 16 13.50 -1.66 4.60
N SER A 17 12.98 -2.62 3.85
CA SER A 17 13.64 -3.88 3.50
C SER A 17 13.34 -4.28 2.06
N ILE A 18 14.11 -5.23 1.51
CA ILE A 18 13.86 -5.82 0.19
C ILE A 18 12.44 -6.38 0.09
N ILE A 19 11.95 -7.05 1.14
CA ILE A 19 10.58 -7.61 1.17
C ILE A 19 9.53 -6.49 1.14
N GLY A 20 9.76 -5.40 1.90
CA GLY A 20 8.88 -4.23 1.87
C GLY A 20 8.85 -3.55 0.49
N TRP A 21 10.00 -3.46 -0.18
CA TRP A 21 10.09 -2.96 -1.55
C TRP A 21 9.41 -3.87 -2.56
N LEU A 22 9.49 -5.19 -2.40
CA LEU A 22 8.76 -6.14 -3.24
C LEU A 22 7.25 -5.98 -3.09
N ILE A 23 6.75 -5.85 -1.86
CA ILE A 23 5.32 -5.62 -1.58
C ILE A 23 4.88 -4.28 -2.17
N PHE A 24 5.69 -3.23 -2.03
CA PHE A 24 5.41 -1.92 -2.62
C PHE A 24 5.37 -1.98 -4.15
N ALA A 25 6.35 -2.64 -4.77
CA ALA A 25 6.39 -2.84 -6.22
C ALA A 25 5.19 -3.65 -6.72
N ALA A 26 4.82 -4.72 -6.00
CA ALA A 26 3.63 -5.52 -6.33
C ALA A 26 2.34 -4.69 -6.25
N ALA A 27 2.17 -3.87 -5.20
CA ALA A 27 1.03 -2.98 -5.08
C ALA A 27 0.98 -1.94 -6.20
N LEU A 28 2.14 -1.39 -6.59
CA LEU A 28 2.24 -0.41 -7.68
C LEU A 28 1.94 -1.03 -9.04
N LEU A 29 2.51 -2.20 -9.35
CA LEU A 29 2.22 -2.95 -10.57
C LEU A 29 0.74 -3.33 -10.65
N TYR A 30 0.15 -3.77 -9.54
CA TYR A 30 -1.27 -4.11 -9.50
C TYR A 30 -2.16 -2.87 -9.68
N ALA A 31 -1.80 -1.72 -9.13
CA ALA A 31 -2.52 -0.47 -9.37
C ALA A 31 -2.49 -0.05 -10.85
N VAL A 32 -1.33 -0.19 -11.52
CA VAL A 32 -1.21 0.07 -12.97
C VAL A 32 -2.05 -0.93 -13.77
N TYR A 33 -2.01 -2.21 -13.42
CA TYR A 33 -2.85 -3.23 -14.05
C TYR A 33 -4.34 -2.92 -13.89
N ALA A 34 -4.79 -2.58 -12.68
CA ALA A 34 -6.18 -2.22 -12.40
C ALA A 34 -6.61 -0.98 -13.18
N PHE A 35 -5.74 0.01 -13.32
CA PHE A 35 -6.01 1.18 -14.17
C PHE A 35 -6.27 0.79 -15.62
N ILE A 36 -5.41 -0.05 -16.20
CA ILE A 36 -5.54 -0.50 -17.60
C ILE A 36 -6.82 -1.34 -17.79
N ASP A 37 -7.13 -2.25 -16.87
CA ASP A 37 -8.35 -3.07 -16.96
C ASP A 37 -9.61 -2.21 -16.85
N ILE A 38 -9.63 -1.21 -15.94
CA ILE A 38 -10.76 -0.29 -15.79
C ILE A 38 -10.91 0.61 -17.03
N ASP A 39 -9.80 1.17 -17.54
CA ASP A 39 -9.79 1.99 -18.75
C ASP A 39 -10.40 1.23 -19.94
N SER A 40 -10.00 -0.03 -20.12
CA SER A 40 -10.48 -0.88 -21.22
C SER A 40 -11.99 -1.16 -21.20
N ARG A 41 -12.63 -1.00 -20.04
CA ARG A 41 -14.07 -1.26 -19.82
C ARG A 41 -14.90 0.00 -19.67
N SER A 42 -14.27 1.16 -19.58
CA SER A 42 -14.93 2.43 -19.29
C SER A 42 -15.28 3.18 -20.58
N HIS A 43 -16.53 3.61 -20.71
CA HIS A 43 -16.97 4.45 -21.83
C HIS A 43 -16.83 5.95 -21.56
N LEU A 44 -16.71 6.33 -20.28
CA LEU A 44 -16.60 7.71 -19.81
C LEU A 44 -15.44 7.85 -18.83
N VAL A 45 -14.76 9.00 -18.87
CA VAL A 45 -13.63 9.32 -17.98
C VAL A 45 -14.06 9.40 -16.51
N SER A 46 -15.29 9.83 -16.23
CA SER A 46 -15.84 9.87 -14.86
C SER A 46 -15.91 8.47 -14.25
N ASP A 47 -16.37 7.50 -15.03
CA ASP A 47 -16.62 6.13 -14.56
C ASP A 47 -15.29 5.42 -14.33
N MET A 48 -14.33 5.66 -15.22
CA MET A 48 -12.95 5.22 -15.06
C MET A 48 -12.33 5.80 -13.79
N LEU A 49 -12.41 7.12 -13.59
CA LEU A 49 -11.79 7.81 -12.46
C LEU A 49 -12.37 7.34 -11.13
N ILE A 50 -13.70 7.23 -11.01
CA ILE A 50 -14.35 6.77 -9.79
C ILE A 50 -13.92 5.33 -9.49
N ASN A 51 -14.03 4.41 -10.46
CA ASN A 51 -13.65 3.01 -10.26
C ASN A 51 -12.16 2.87 -9.92
N PHE A 52 -11.29 3.63 -10.57
CA PHE A 52 -9.87 3.61 -10.30
C PHE A 52 -9.54 4.13 -8.90
N VAL A 53 -10.13 5.24 -8.47
CA VAL A 53 -9.92 5.79 -7.12
C VAL A 53 -10.35 4.79 -6.05
N PHE A 54 -11.51 4.13 -6.21
CA PHE A 54 -11.95 3.10 -5.26
C PHE A 54 -10.98 1.91 -5.23
N ASN A 55 -10.55 1.40 -6.38
CA ASN A 55 -9.56 0.31 -6.44
C ASN A 55 -8.23 0.72 -5.82
N PHE A 56 -7.74 1.93 -6.12
CA PHE A 56 -6.51 2.47 -5.57
C PHE A 56 -6.55 2.59 -4.04
N LEU A 57 -7.68 3.04 -3.48
CA LEU A 57 -7.90 3.08 -2.04
C LEU A 57 -7.90 1.67 -1.41
N LEU A 58 -8.51 0.67 -2.05
CA LEU A 58 -8.50 -0.70 -1.56
C LEU A 58 -7.08 -1.30 -1.58
N ILE A 59 -6.31 -1.05 -2.64
CA ILE A 59 -4.90 -1.45 -2.74
C ILE A 59 -4.08 -0.78 -1.64
N GLY A 60 -4.27 0.53 -1.44
CA GLY A 60 -3.62 1.29 -0.37
C GLY A 60 -3.97 0.79 1.03
N LEU A 61 -5.23 0.40 1.25
CA LEU A 61 -5.69 -0.20 2.51
C LEU A 61 -5.01 -1.55 2.76
N ALA A 62 -5.00 -2.43 1.76
CA ALA A 62 -4.34 -3.74 1.85
C ALA A 62 -2.83 -3.58 2.14
N TYR A 63 -2.16 -2.68 1.42
CA TYR A 63 -0.77 -2.32 1.66
C TYR A 63 -0.54 -1.83 3.09
N THR A 64 -1.41 -0.95 3.58
CA THR A 64 -1.33 -0.38 4.94
C THR A 64 -1.51 -1.44 6.01
N ILE A 65 -2.44 -2.39 5.82
CA ILE A 65 -2.65 -3.51 6.74
C ILE A 65 -1.39 -4.38 6.81
N VAL A 66 -0.83 -4.78 5.66
CA VAL A 66 0.40 -5.58 5.61
C VAL A 66 1.55 -4.84 6.29
N ALA A 67 1.71 -3.55 6.00
CA ALA A 67 2.76 -2.73 6.57
C ALA A 67 2.60 -2.54 8.08
N TYR A 68 1.38 -2.39 8.60
CA TYR A 68 1.12 -2.30 10.04
C TYR A 68 1.54 -3.56 10.81
N PHE A 69 1.27 -4.75 10.27
CA PHE A 69 1.68 -6.00 10.92
C PHE A 69 3.19 -6.27 10.83
N THR A 70 3.88 -5.62 9.89
CA THR A 70 5.30 -5.85 9.59
C THR A 70 6.16 -4.60 9.80
N GLU A 71 5.62 -3.61 10.54
CA GLU A 71 6.34 -2.41 10.92
C GLU A 71 7.31 -2.67 12.06
N LYS A 72 8.42 -1.94 12.05
CA LYS A 72 9.29 -1.85 13.23
C LYS A 72 8.58 -1.03 14.31
N LYS A 73 7.93 -1.70 15.26
CA LYS A 73 7.33 -1.04 16.44
C LYS A 73 8.44 -0.38 17.28
N PRO A 74 8.37 0.94 17.56
CA PRO A 74 9.25 1.55 18.54
C PRO A 74 8.99 0.91 19.92
N ALA A 75 10.05 0.70 20.70
CA ALA A 75 9.88 0.29 22.10
C ALA A 75 9.05 1.37 22.79
N GLY A 76 7.94 0.97 23.44
CA GLY A 76 7.00 1.91 24.04
C GLY A 76 7.67 2.84 25.08
N PRO A 77 7.08 4.01 25.38
CA PRO A 77 7.66 5.04 26.25
C PRO A 77 7.67 4.70 27.75
N LEU A 78 7.75 3.42 28.14
CA LEU A 78 7.66 2.97 29.54
C LEU A 78 8.89 2.20 30.02
N SER A 79 10.08 2.53 29.51
CA SER A 79 11.35 1.95 29.98
C SER A 79 12.24 2.94 30.73
N LEU A 80 11.64 3.84 31.51
CA LEU A 80 12.31 4.68 32.52
C LEU A 80 11.37 4.89 33.71
#